data_AF-A0A956IL17-F1
#
_entry.id   AF-A0A956IL17-F1
#
_cell.length_a   1.000
_cell.length_b   1.000
_cell.length_c   1.000
_cell.angle_alpha   90.00
_cell.angle_beta   90.00
_cell.angle_gamma   90.00
#
_symmetry.space_group_name_H-M   'P 1'
#
loop_
_entity.id
_entity.type
_entity.pdbx_description
1 polymer ?
#
loop_
_entity_poly.entity_id
_entity_poly.type
_entity_poly.pdbx_seq_one_letter_code
_entity_poly.pdbx_strand_id
1 'polypeptide(L)'
;AAAAAAEALSEVVAIVCISTHGITPTLLSDYRPRVPVLALTKEAAHCRRLAAYWGVHPVRFDFDDVESTEETIGRAEAKLMADGLVKRGEKIIITMAVPAMSGLHTNTLKIHRVGTHQSTVDDLGAGIVMS
;
A
#
# COMPACT_ATOMS: atom_id res chain seq x y z
N ALA A 1 2.01 13.97 7.10
CA ALA A 1 1.43 13.00 8.06
C ALA A 1 2.13 11.64 8.03
N ALA A 2 2.18 10.95 6.87
CA ALA A 2 2.75 9.59 6.81
C ALA A 2 4.24 9.49 7.22
N ALA A 3 5.09 10.40 6.75
CA ALA A 3 6.49 10.45 7.18
C ALA A 3 6.63 10.63 8.71
N ALA A 4 5.91 11.59 9.30
CA ALA A 4 5.91 11.81 10.75
C ALA A 4 5.40 10.59 11.54
N ALA A 5 4.37 9.91 11.05
CA ALA A 5 3.86 8.68 11.67
C ALA A 5 4.88 7.53 11.61
N ALA A 6 5.63 7.41 10.51
CA ALA A 6 6.68 6.39 10.37
C ALA A 6 7.86 6.64 11.34
N GLU A 7 8.15 7.90 11.65
CA GLU A 7 9.15 8.26 12.66
C GLU A 7 8.67 7.97 14.09
N ALA A 8 7.42 8.32 14.39
CA ALA A 8 6.83 8.19 15.73
C ALA A 8 6.53 6.74 16.15
N LEU A 9 6.21 5.86 15.19
CA LEU A 9 5.81 4.48 15.46
C LEU A 9 7.01 3.53 15.32
N SER A 10 7.34 2.85 16.42
CA SER A 10 8.26 1.72 16.37
C SER A 10 7.67 0.57 15.53
N GLU A 11 8.56 -0.20 14.89
CA GLU A 11 8.24 -1.42 14.12
C GLU A 11 7.49 -1.21 12.79
N VAL A 12 7.24 0.03 12.36
CA VAL A 12 6.77 0.26 10.99
C VAL A 12 7.91 -0.09 10.04
N VAL A 13 7.64 -0.95 9.04
CA VAL A 13 8.66 -1.41 8.09
C VAL A 13 8.63 -0.66 6.76
N ALA A 14 7.49 -0.06 6.40
CA ALA A 14 7.31 0.65 5.14
C ALA A 14 6.14 1.65 5.18
N ILE A 15 6.23 2.68 4.34
CA ILE A 15 5.08 3.51 3.95
C ILE A 15 4.60 3.04 2.57
N VAL A 16 3.40 2.48 2.50
CA VAL A 16 2.74 2.09 1.26
C VAL A 16 1.90 3.27 0.75
N CYS A 17 2.22 3.77 -0.42
CA CYS A 17 1.52 4.87 -1.04
C CYS A 17 0.85 4.42 -2.33
N ILE A 18 -0.48 4.35 -2.34
CA ILE A 18 -1.26 4.06 -3.55
C ILE A 18 -1.55 5.41 -4.22
N SER A 19 -1.02 5.61 -5.43
CA SER A 19 -1.06 6.90 -6.11
C SER A 19 -1.15 6.78 -7.63
N THR A 20 -2.13 7.48 -8.21
CA THR A 20 -2.31 7.53 -9.67
C THR A 20 -1.20 8.31 -10.36
N HIS A 21 -0.83 9.50 -9.83
CA HIS A 21 0.12 10.43 -10.47
C HIS A 21 1.50 10.51 -9.80
N GLY A 22 1.69 9.83 -8.67
CA GLY A 22 2.98 9.80 -7.97
C GLY A 22 3.34 11.10 -7.24
N ILE A 23 2.40 12.03 -7.05
CA ILE A 23 2.65 13.29 -6.31
C ILE A 23 3.03 13.00 -4.85
N THR A 24 2.23 12.19 -4.16
CA THR A 24 2.44 11.84 -2.75
C THR A 24 3.75 11.12 -2.47
N PRO A 25 4.15 10.05 -3.21
CA PRO A 25 5.45 9.43 -2.99
C PRO A 25 6.62 10.37 -3.31
N THR A 26 6.45 11.30 -4.26
CA THR A 26 7.44 12.36 -4.51
C THR A 26 7.60 13.26 -3.28
N LEU A 27 6.50 13.77 -2.72
CA LEU A 27 6.54 14.59 -1.50
C LEU A 27 7.12 13.84 -0.31
N LEU A 28 6.78 12.55 -0.15
CA LEU A 28 7.35 11.74 0.93
C LEU A 28 8.86 11.58 0.81
N SER A 29 9.40 11.50 -0.42
CA SER A 29 10.85 11.41 -0.63
C SER A 29 11.63 12.61 -0.09
N ASP A 30 11.02 13.81 -0.08
CA ASP A 30 11.65 15.02 0.44
C ASP A 30 11.83 14.98 1.96
N TYR A 31 10.93 14.28 2.66
CA TYR A 31 11.03 14.07 4.12
C TYR A 31 12.07 13.02 4.52
N ARG A 32 12.65 12.29 3.55
CA ARG A 32 13.66 11.24 3.78
C ARG A 32 13.28 10.26 4.91
N PRO A 33 12.11 9.61 4.87
CA PRO A 33 11.68 8.73 5.95
C PRO A 33 12.69 7.61 6.17
N ARG A 34 12.86 7.18 7.42
CA ARG A 34 13.80 6.07 7.75
C ARG A 34 13.42 4.71 7.15
N VAL A 35 12.17 4.58 6.67
CA VAL A 35 11.63 3.37 6.03
C VAL A 35 11.38 3.63 4.54
N PRO A 36 11.43 2.58 3.69
CA PRO A 36 11.11 2.74 2.27
C PRO A 36 9.66 3.19 2.06
N VAL A 37 9.48 3.98 1.00
CA VAL A 37 8.17 4.36 0.46
C VAL A 37 7.86 3.42 -0.71
N LEU A 38 6.93 2.47 -0.51
CA LEU A 38 6.46 1.56 -1.54
C LEU A 38 5.36 2.27 -2.35
N ALA A 39 5.70 2.78 -3.53
CA ALA A 39 4.82 3.59 -4.35
C ALA A 39 4.06 2.73 -5.37
N LEU A 40 2.82 2.38 -5.06
CA LEU A 40 1.95 1.60 -5.92
C LEU A 40 1.28 2.52 -6.94
N THR A 41 1.55 2.29 -8.22
CA THR A 41 1.01 3.12 -9.30
C THR A 41 0.66 2.29 -10.53
N LYS A 42 -0.40 2.71 -11.21
CA LYS A 42 -0.91 2.08 -12.43
C LYS A 42 -0.11 2.42 -13.67
N GLU A 43 0.78 3.42 -13.65
CA GLU A 43 1.47 3.89 -14.85
C GLU A 43 2.96 3.56 -14.84
N ALA A 44 3.45 2.90 -15.89
CA ALA A 44 4.85 2.49 -15.97
C ALA A 44 5.79 3.70 -16.09
N ALA A 45 5.30 4.77 -16.72
CA ALA A 45 6.00 6.05 -16.76
C ALA A 45 6.19 6.64 -15.36
N HIS A 46 5.17 6.56 -14.49
CA HIS A 46 5.29 6.99 -13.10
C HIS A 46 6.23 6.09 -12.32
N CYS A 47 6.17 4.75 -12.48
CA CYS A 47 7.14 3.84 -11.86
C CYS A 47 8.59 4.23 -12.20
N ARG A 48 8.90 4.41 -13.50
CA ARG A 48 10.26 4.77 -13.94
C ARG A 48 10.73 6.10 -13.35
N ARG A 49 9.86 7.10 -13.32
CA ARG A 49 10.17 8.40 -12.73
C ARG A 49 10.41 8.28 -11.23
N LEU A 50 9.54 7.58 -10.51
CA LEU A 50 9.59 7.41 -9.06
C LEU A 50 10.82 6.61 -8.60
N ALA A 51 11.36 5.72 -9.44
CA ALA A 51 12.59 4.99 -9.15
C ALA A 51 13.82 5.89 -8.90
N ALA A 52 13.80 7.14 -9.42
CA ALA A 52 14.87 8.11 -9.21
C ALA A 52 14.73 8.91 -7.90
N TYR A 53 13.61 8.79 -7.18
CA TYR A 53 13.35 9.53 -5.95
C TYR A 53 13.89 8.79 -4.73
N TRP A 54 14.42 9.55 -3.78
CA TRP A 54 15.08 8.97 -2.63
C TRP A 54 14.14 8.12 -1.76
N GLY A 55 14.57 6.90 -1.46
CA GLY A 55 13.82 6.00 -0.59
C GLY A 55 12.50 5.51 -1.18
N VAL A 56 12.21 5.83 -2.46
CA VAL A 56 10.98 5.40 -3.14
C VAL A 56 11.25 4.12 -3.91
N HIS A 57 10.47 3.09 -3.63
CA HIS A 57 10.44 1.84 -4.38
C HIS A 57 9.11 1.74 -5.16
N PRO A 58 9.12 1.97 -6.48
CA PRO A 58 7.89 1.91 -7.26
C PRO A 58 7.45 0.47 -7.48
N VAL A 59 6.16 0.23 -7.33
CA VAL A 59 5.50 -1.06 -7.59
C VAL A 59 4.40 -0.83 -8.62
N ARG A 60 4.48 -1.53 -9.76
CA ARG A 60 3.40 -1.51 -10.74
C ARG A 60 2.19 -2.21 -10.11
N PHE A 61 1.11 -1.47 -9.91
CA PHE A 61 -0.09 -1.98 -9.27
C PHE A 61 -1.29 -1.49 -10.05
N ASP A 62 -2.11 -2.44 -10.50
CA ASP A 62 -3.36 -2.14 -11.17
C ASP A 62 -4.47 -2.04 -10.13
N PHE A 63 -5.30 -1.01 -10.22
CA PHE A 63 -6.41 -0.72 -9.31
C PHE A 63 -7.43 0.15 -10.03
N ASP A 64 -8.70 -0.11 -9.80
CA ASP A 64 -9.80 0.51 -10.52
C ASP A 64 -10.78 1.22 -9.57
N ASP A 65 -11.50 2.21 -10.10
CA ASP A 65 -12.42 3.07 -9.36
C ASP A 65 -13.65 2.32 -8.82
N VAL A 66 -13.88 1.10 -9.30
CA VAL A 66 -14.98 0.20 -8.90
C VAL A 66 -14.65 -0.61 -7.65
N GLU A 67 -13.37 -0.66 -7.26
CA GLU A 67 -12.94 -1.41 -6.08
C GLU A 67 -13.22 -0.63 -4.80
N SER A 68 -13.68 -1.33 -3.77
CA SER A 68 -13.74 -0.74 -2.43
C SER A 68 -12.32 -0.46 -1.91
N THR A 69 -12.22 0.47 -0.94
CA THR A 69 -10.95 0.79 -0.30
C THR A 69 -10.32 -0.44 0.37
N GLU A 70 -11.13 -1.31 0.96
CA GLU A 70 -10.64 -2.50 1.66
C GLU A 70 -10.13 -3.53 0.64
N GLU A 71 -10.85 -3.79 -0.45
CA GLU A 71 -10.37 -4.64 -1.56
C GLU A 71 -9.05 -4.14 -2.16
N THR A 72 -8.93 -2.81 -2.37
CA THR A 72 -7.69 -2.19 -2.87
C THR A 72 -6.53 -2.45 -1.90
N ILE A 73 -6.77 -2.29 -0.59
CA ILE A 73 -5.77 -2.56 0.46
C ILE A 73 -5.38 -4.03 0.49
N GLY A 74 -6.34 -4.95 0.46
CA GLY A 74 -6.09 -6.39 0.45
C GLY A 74 -5.26 -6.84 -0.76
N ARG A 75 -5.59 -6.33 -1.96
CA ARG A 75 -4.80 -6.59 -3.18
C ARG A 75 -3.39 -6.00 -3.10
N ALA A 76 -3.25 -4.77 -2.60
CA ALA A 76 -1.96 -4.13 -2.42
C ALA A 76 -1.07 -4.93 -1.47
N GLU A 77 -1.61 -5.35 -0.32
CA GLU A 77 -0.96 -6.24 0.64
C GLU A 77 -0.50 -7.54 -0.01
N ALA A 78 -1.41 -8.23 -0.71
CA ALA A 78 -1.12 -9.52 -1.33
C ALA A 78 0.01 -9.40 -2.35
N LYS A 79 -0.02 -8.34 -3.17
CA LYS A 79 1.05 -8.06 -4.13
C LYS A 79 2.39 -7.78 -3.44
N LEU A 80 2.41 -6.93 -2.42
CA LEU A 80 3.64 -6.58 -1.71
C LEU A 80 4.27 -7.79 -1.01
N MET A 81 3.45 -8.70 -0.47
CA MET A 81 3.92 -9.97 0.06
C MET A 81 4.49 -10.88 -1.03
N ALA A 82 3.81 -10.99 -2.17
CA ALA A 82 4.27 -11.78 -3.31
C ALA A 82 5.60 -11.26 -3.89
N ASP A 83 5.78 -9.94 -3.91
CA ASP A 83 7.03 -9.29 -4.35
C ASP A 83 8.14 -9.37 -3.28
N GLY A 84 7.86 -9.92 -2.09
CA GLY A 84 8.82 -10.07 -0.99
C GLY A 84 9.18 -8.75 -0.28
N LEU A 85 8.38 -7.70 -0.48
CA LEU A 85 8.62 -6.35 0.04
C LEU A 85 8.10 -6.16 1.47
N VAL A 86 7.13 -6.97 1.87
CA VAL A 86 6.57 -7.02 3.24
C VAL A 86 6.25 -8.47 3.61
N LYS A 87 6.16 -8.76 4.91
CA LYS A 87 5.85 -10.09 5.45
C LYS A 87 4.59 -10.04 6.31
N ARG A 88 3.89 -11.17 6.35
CA ARG A 88 2.77 -11.38 7.28
C ARG A 88 3.18 -11.02 8.70
N GLY A 89 2.35 -10.23 9.38
CA GLY A 89 2.57 -9.75 10.73
C GLY A 89 3.29 -8.39 10.82
N GLU A 90 3.95 -7.91 9.77
CA GLU A 90 4.64 -6.62 9.78
C GLU A 90 3.65 -5.45 9.81
N LYS A 91 4.09 -4.31 10.37
CA LYS A 91 3.31 -3.08 10.49
C LYS A 91 3.70 -2.14 9.36
N ILE A 92 2.73 -1.67 8.59
CA ILE A 92 2.91 -0.71 7.51
C ILE A 92 2.00 0.49 7.70
N ILE A 93 2.37 1.62 7.10
CA ILE A 93 1.48 2.77 6.97
C ILE A 93 0.98 2.80 5.54
N ILE A 94 -0.34 2.77 5.36
CA ILE A 94 -0.97 2.92 4.05
C ILE A 94 -1.45 4.36 3.91
N THR A 95 -1.15 4.99 2.78
CA THR A 95 -1.67 6.32 2.46
C THR A 95 -2.12 6.42 1.01
N MET A 96 -3.32 6.95 0.81
CA MET A 96 -3.96 7.06 -0.50
C MET A 96 -5.03 8.15 -0.49
N ALA A 97 -5.59 8.46 -1.66
CA ALA A 97 -6.86 9.17 -1.76
C ALA A 97 -8.00 8.16 -1.61
N VAL A 98 -9.03 8.50 -0.84
CA VAL A 98 -10.27 7.71 -0.73
C VAL A 98 -11.45 8.60 -1.16
N PRO A 99 -12.27 8.17 -2.15
CA PRO A 99 -12.08 6.98 -3.00
C PRO A 99 -10.79 7.06 -3.81
N ALA A 100 -10.20 5.90 -4.12
CA ALA A 100 -9.05 5.83 -5.01
C ALA A 100 -9.42 6.48 -6.35
N MET A 101 -8.46 7.12 -7.01
CA MET A 101 -8.61 7.66 -8.37
C MET A 101 -9.65 8.79 -8.56
N SER A 102 -10.27 9.26 -7.48
CA SER A 102 -11.23 10.39 -7.48
C SER A 102 -10.65 11.75 -7.89
N GLY A 103 -9.36 11.83 -8.25
CA GLY A 103 -8.64 13.09 -8.46
C GLY A 103 -8.36 13.86 -7.15
N LEU A 104 -8.84 13.35 -6.00
CA LEU A 104 -8.54 13.92 -4.70
C LEU A 104 -7.04 13.79 -4.37
N HIS A 105 -6.54 14.75 -3.62
CA HIS A 105 -5.24 14.61 -2.98
C HIS A 105 -5.27 13.49 -1.93
N THR A 106 -4.09 12.97 -1.57
CA THR A 106 -3.97 11.99 -0.50
C THR A 106 -4.56 12.53 0.80
N ASN A 107 -5.65 11.91 1.25
CA ASN A 107 -6.46 12.33 2.39
C ASN A 107 -6.51 11.28 3.51
N THR A 108 -5.94 10.09 3.28
CA THR A 108 -6.06 8.95 4.19
C THR A 108 -4.69 8.46 4.65
N LEU A 109 -4.61 8.08 5.93
CA LEU A 109 -3.48 7.39 6.55
C LEU A 109 -4.04 6.28 7.45
N LYS A 110 -3.67 5.02 7.20
CA LYS A 110 -4.06 3.85 7.98
C LYS A 110 -2.81 3.11 8.45
N ILE A 111 -2.72 2.80 9.74
CA ILE A 111 -1.72 1.85 10.24
C ILE A 111 -2.33 0.47 10.03
N HIS A 112 -1.62 -0.40 9.32
CA HIS A 112 -2.12 -1.71 8.91
C HIS A 112 -1.13 -2.80 9.29
N ARG A 113 -1.65 -3.95 9.71
CA ARG A 113 -0.85 -5.15 9.96
C ARG A 113 -1.04 -6.10 8.78
N VAL A 114 0.06 -6.44 8.12
CA VAL A 114 0.05 -7.32 6.94
C VAL A 114 -0.48 -8.69 7.32
N GLY A 115 -1.39 -9.26 6.53
CA GLY A 115 -1.97 -10.58 6.71
C GLY A 115 -3.23 -10.61 7.57
N THR A 116 -3.74 -9.46 8.05
CA THR A 116 -4.98 -9.41 8.84
C THR A 116 -6.22 -9.06 8.00
N HIS A 117 -6.07 -8.88 6.68
CA HIS A 117 -7.20 -8.69 5.80
C HIS A 117 -7.88 -10.04 5.53
N GLN A 118 -9.07 -10.23 6.11
CA GLN A 118 -9.84 -11.46 5.99
C GLN A 118 -10.78 -11.33 4.79
N SER A 119 -10.35 -11.85 3.63
CA SER A 119 -11.23 -11.97 2.48
C SER A 119 -12.27 -13.06 2.78
N THR A 120 -13.56 -12.75 2.69
CA THR A 120 -14.71 -13.65 2.96
C THR A 120 -14.75 -14.93 2.09
N VAL A 121 -13.80 -15.12 1.18
CA VAL A 121 -13.74 -16.27 0.27
C VAL A 121 -13.12 -17.55 0.87
N ASP A 122 -12.46 -17.47 2.03
CA ASP A 122 -11.82 -18.65 2.64
C ASP A 122 -12.78 -19.54 3.48
N ASP A 123 -14.04 -19.13 3.71
CA ASP A 123 -15.01 -19.84 4.56
C ASP A 123 -15.84 -20.93 3.84
N LEU A 124 -15.67 -21.14 2.53
CA LEU A 124 -16.36 -22.22 1.79
C LEU A 124 -15.56 -23.54 1.73
N GLY A 125 -14.36 -23.59 2.33
CA GLY A 125 -13.44 -24.73 2.19
C GLY A 125 -13.40 -25.74 3.34
N ALA A 126 -14.04 -25.49 4.50
CA ALA A 126 -13.78 -26.26 5.73
C ALA A 126 -14.98 -27.03 6.31
N GLY A 127 -16.06 -27.24 5.55
CA GLY A 127 -17.35 -27.67 6.12
C GLY A 127 -18.01 -28.93 5.57
N ILE A 128 -17.38 -29.74 4.69
CA ILE A 128 -17.97 -31.01 4.25
C ILE A 128 -16.97 -32.15 4.44
N VAL A 129 -16.97 -32.72 5.65
CA VAL A 129 -16.56 -34.11 5.83
C VAL A 129 -17.85 -34.93 5.82
N MET A 130 -18.06 -35.69 4.74
CA MET A 130 -19.11 -36.71 4.68
C MET A 130 -18.76 -37.86 5.63
N SER A 131 -19.67 -38.18 6.54
CA SER A 131 -19.95 -39.53 7.03
C SER A 131 -21.45 -39.70 7.16
#